data_AF-A0A818N4Z5-F1
#
_entry.id   AF-A0A818N4Z5-F1
#
_cell.length_a   1.000
_cell.length_b   1.000
_cell.length_c   1.000
_cell.angle_alpha   90.00
_cell.angle_beta   90.00
_cell.angle_gamma   90.00
#
_symmetry.space_group_name_H-M   'P 1'
#
loop_
_entity.id
_entity.type
_entity.pdbx_description
1 polymer ?
#
loop_
_entity_poly.entity_id
_entity_poly.type
_entity_poly.pdbx_seq_one_letter_code
_entity_poly.pdbx_strand_id
1 'polypeptide(L)'
;MDAKIAALSNEKRINWDEQLPFVTFNYNTSIHTTTGQIPFELMLGRSLILPFDQQQPLITLSQDPEHQLKLNQYLSTLTEQAKIKILEQQEKYKQRYDQHRSNPNYTIGELVLIKILNMRNKFDARYEGPFRITRKLSTKTFIVQHVKIPTLMKQVTSDIMVSITQRRNIKSK
;
A
#
# COMPACT_ATOMS: atom_id res chain seq x y z
N MET A 1 4.97 -4.80 8.33
CA MET A 1 5.94 -4.58 9.44
C MET A 1 5.27 -4.92 10.76
N ASP A 2 4.07 -4.39 11.00
CA ASP A 2 3.28 -4.57 12.23
C ASP A 2 3.03 -6.03 12.62
N ALA A 3 2.73 -6.91 11.65
CA ALA A 3 2.53 -8.33 11.92
C ALA A 3 3.82 -9.03 12.41
N LYS A 4 5.00 -8.60 11.94
CA LYS A 4 6.29 -9.15 12.39
C LYS A 4 6.63 -8.68 13.81
N ILE A 5 6.40 -7.39 14.08
CA ILE A 5 6.60 -6.81 15.43
C ILE A 5 5.65 -7.49 16.43
N ALA A 6 4.38 -7.67 16.07
CA ALA A 6 3.39 -8.34 16.91
C ALA A 6 3.71 -9.81 17.18
N ALA A 7 4.37 -10.50 16.25
CA ALA A 7 4.78 -11.90 16.41
C ALA A 7 6.01 -12.07 17.32
N LEU A 8 6.90 -11.08 17.35
CA LEU A 8 8.11 -11.08 18.19
C LEU A 8 7.89 -10.48 19.58
N SER A 9 6.79 -9.75 19.77
CA SER A 9 6.46 -9.15 21.05
C SER A 9 5.88 -10.19 22.02
N ASN A 10 6.09 -9.98 23.32
CA ASN A 10 5.51 -10.82 24.36
C ASN A 10 3.96 -10.76 24.33
N GLU A 11 3.28 -11.66 25.05
CA GLU A 11 1.80 -11.74 25.06
C GLU A 11 1.10 -10.39 25.34
N LYS A 12 1.73 -9.53 26.15
CA LYS A 12 1.22 -8.18 26.48
C LYS A 12 1.57 -7.09 25.46
N ARG A 13 2.42 -7.38 24.46
CA ARG A 13 2.90 -6.46 23.41
C ARG A 13 3.51 -5.14 23.91
N ILE A 14 4.13 -5.17 25.08
CA ILE A 14 4.71 -3.98 25.72
C ILE A 14 6.13 -3.71 25.21
N ASN A 15 6.88 -4.76 24.87
CA ASN A 15 8.29 -4.70 24.48
C ASN A 15 8.52 -4.52 22.96
N TRP A 16 7.59 -3.88 22.26
CA TRP A 16 7.67 -3.75 20.80
C TRP A 16 8.87 -2.92 20.33
N ASP A 17 9.30 -1.98 21.16
CA ASP A 17 10.45 -1.09 20.98
C ASP A 17 11.76 -1.88 21.02
N GLU A 18 11.89 -2.83 21.95
CA GLU A 18 13.04 -3.74 22.02
C GLU A 18 13.15 -4.67 20.80
N GLN A 19 12.01 -5.01 20.17
CA GLN A 19 11.98 -5.87 18.99
C GLN A 19 12.26 -5.13 17.68
N LEU A 20 12.20 -3.80 17.69
CA LEU A 20 12.30 -2.97 16.49
C LEU A 20 13.63 -3.11 15.74
N PRO A 21 14.81 -3.16 16.42
CA PRO A 21 16.09 -3.39 15.75
C PRO A 21 16.13 -4.73 15.00
N PHE A 22 15.58 -5.80 15.60
CA PHE A 22 15.55 -7.14 14.99
C PHE A 22 14.66 -7.19 13.75
N VAL A 23 13.47 -6.56 13.83
CA VAL A 23 12.56 -6.47 12.67
C VAL A 23 13.18 -5.64 11.56
N THR A 24 13.83 -4.54 11.89
CA THR A 24 14.51 -3.66 10.93
C THR A 24 15.67 -4.38 10.25
N PHE A 25 16.48 -5.11 11.04
CA PHE A 25 17.54 -5.95 10.52
C PHE A 25 16.98 -6.98 9.54
N ASN A 26 16.00 -7.80 9.96
CA ASN A 26 15.38 -8.81 9.11
C ASN A 26 14.78 -8.21 7.83
N TYR A 27 14.16 -7.04 7.92
CA TYR A 27 13.61 -6.33 6.76
C TYR A 27 14.71 -5.93 5.77
N ASN A 28 15.83 -5.39 6.26
CA ASN A 28 16.93 -4.95 5.43
C ASN A 28 17.73 -6.10 4.82
N THR A 29 17.74 -7.28 5.45
CA THR A 29 18.53 -8.44 5.03
C THR A 29 17.75 -9.51 4.26
N SER A 30 16.42 -9.43 4.25
CA SER A 30 15.58 -10.37 3.51
C SER A 30 15.33 -9.91 2.07
N ILE A 31 15.17 -10.87 1.16
CA ILE A 31 14.73 -10.59 -0.21
C ILE A 31 13.31 -10.04 -0.18
N HIS A 32 13.12 -8.85 -0.75
CA HIS A 32 11.82 -8.21 -0.82
C HIS A 32 11.01 -8.68 -2.03
N THR A 33 9.75 -9.07 -1.85
CA THR A 33 8.92 -9.59 -2.94
C THR A 33 8.60 -8.57 -4.03
N THR A 34 8.59 -7.27 -3.70
CA THR A 34 8.32 -6.18 -4.65
C THR A 34 9.52 -5.85 -5.53
N THR A 35 10.72 -5.88 -4.97
CA THR A 35 11.96 -5.54 -5.68
C THR A 35 12.70 -6.77 -6.19
N GLY A 36 12.43 -7.95 -5.62
CA GLY A 36 13.20 -9.18 -5.86
C GLY A 36 14.63 -9.13 -5.29
N GLN A 37 14.98 -8.09 -4.54
CA GLN A 37 16.33 -7.82 -4.07
C GLN A 37 16.37 -7.56 -2.56
N ILE A 38 17.55 -7.67 -1.98
CA ILE A 38 17.81 -7.33 -0.57
C ILE A 38 17.97 -5.80 -0.46
N PRO A 39 17.17 -5.10 0.38
CA PRO A 39 17.26 -3.64 0.50
C PRO A 39 18.65 -3.12 0.89
N PHE A 40 19.36 -3.85 1.75
CA PHE A 40 20.73 -3.52 2.14
C PHE A 40 21.68 -3.49 0.94
N GLU A 41 21.62 -4.50 0.07
CA GLU A 41 22.48 -4.59 -1.12
C GLU A 41 22.14 -3.50 -2.13
N LEU A 42 20.85 -3.20 -2.30
CA LEU A 42 20.39 -2.15 -3.20
C LEU A 42 20.80 -0.74 -2.73
N MET A 43 20.88 -0.52 -1.42
CA MET A 43 21.27 0.77 -0.85
C MET A 43 22.79 0.96 -0.77
N LEU A 44 23.53 -0.08 -0.37
CA LEU A 44 24.96 0.02 -0.07
C LEU A 44 25.85 -0.56 -1.18
N GLY A 45 25.28 -1.22 -2.19
CA GLY A 45 26.02 -1.78 -3.33
C GLY A 45 26.97 -2.92 -2.98
N ARG A 46 26.85 -3.50 -1.78
CA ARG A 46 27.69 -4.61 -1.33
C ARG A 46 26.81 -5.76 -0.87
N SER A 47 27.28 -6.97 -1.11
CA SER A 47 26.62 -8.17 -0.62
C SER A 47 26.57 -8.17 0.90
N LEU A 48 25.44 -8.62 1.44
CA LEU A 48 25.29 -8.77 2.88
C LEU A 48 26.16 -9.94 3.35
N ILE A 49 26.96 -9.72 4.40
CA ILE A 49 27.70 -10.77 5.09
C ILE A 49 27.15 -10.84 6.51
N LEU A 50 26.45 -11.92 6.85
CA LEU A 50 25.97 -12.15 8.20
C LEU A 50 27.08 -12.77 9.06
N PRO A 51 27.07 -12.58 10.39
CA PRO A 51 28.04 -13.22 11.28
C PRO A 51 28.09 -14.75 11.14
N PHE A 52 26.99 -15.38 10.74
CA PHE A 52 26.94 -16.83 10.48
C PHE A 52 27.53 -17.24 9.12
N ASP A 53 27.52 -16.34 8.13
CA ASP A 53 28.10 -16.58 6.80
C ASP A 53 29.62 -16.40 6.79
N GLN A 54 30.17 -15.85 7.88
CA GLN A 54 31.58 -15.52 8.00
C GLN A 54 32.42 -16.77 8.33
N GLN A 55 32.62 -17.64 7.33
CA GLN A 55 33.53 -18.80 7.42
C GLN A 55 34.97 -18.47 6.99
N GLN A 56 35.22 -17.28 6.45
CA GLN A 56 36.54 -16.88 5.93
C GLN A 56 37.15 -15.73 6.73
N PRO A 57 38.48 -15.73 6.94
CA PRO A 57 39.18 -14.66 7.62
C PRO A 57 39.07 -13.34 6.86
N LEU A 58 39.21 -12.25 7.62
CA LEU A 58 39.06 -10.85 7.25
C LEU A 58 39.47 -10.55 5.80
N ILE A 59 38.59 -9.83 5.09
CA ILE A 59 38.79 -9.26 3.76
C ILE A 59 40.22 -8.68 3.69
N THR A 60 41.06 -9.28 2.86
CA THR A 60 42.32 -8.65 2.48
C THR A 60 41.91 -7.44 1.64
N LEU A 61 42.21 -6.23 2.12
CA LEU A 61 42.03 -4.99 1.36
C LEU A 61 43.03 -4.99 0.20
N SER A 62 42.79 -5.80 -0.82
CA SER A 62 43.47 -5.68 -2.09
C SER A 62 43.00 -4.37 -2.72
N GLN A 63 43.94 -3.47 -2.97
CA GLN A 63 43.65 -2.30 -3.80
C GLN A 63 43.48 -2.77 -5.25
N ASP A 64 42.26 -3.18 -5.58
CA ASP A 64 41.86 -3.46 -6.95
C ASP A 64 41.60 -2.12 -7.67
N PRO A 65 42.43 -1.73 -8.65
CA PRO A 65 42.26 -0.46 -9.36
C PRO A 65 40.94 -0.40 -10.15
N GLU A 66 40.32 -1.54 -10.45
CA GLU A 66 39.03 -1.62 -11.15
C GLU A 66 37.82 -1.76 -10.21
N HIS A 67 38.03 -1.73 -8.88
CA HIS A 67 36.97 -1.96 -7.91
C HIS A 67 35.76 -1.04 -8.10
N GLN A 68 35.99 0.25 -8.36
CA GLN A 68 34.93 1.23 -8.59
C GLN A 68 34.10 0.91 -9.83
N LEU A 69 34.74 0.45 -10.91
CA LEU A 69 34.04 0.08 -12.15
C LEU A 69 33.15 -1.14 -11.91
N LYS A 70 33.67 -2.18 -11.26
CA LYS A 70 32.93 -3.40 -10.91
C LYS A 70 31.74 -3.10 -9.99
N LEU A 71 31.94 -2.24 -8.99
CA LEU A 71 30.88 -1.80 -8.08
C LEU A 71 29.77 -1.06 -8.82
N ASN A 72 30.13 -0.12 -9.71
CA ASN A 72 29.15 0.63 -10.50
C ASN A 72 28.36 -0.29 -11.45
N GLN A 73 29.03 -1.24 -12.09
CA GLN A 73 28.36 -2.25 -12.92
C GLN A 73 27.41 -3.10 -12.09
N TYR A 74 27.85 -3.60 -10.93
CA TYR A 74 27.01 -4.37 -10.03
C TYR A 74 25.77 -3.59 -9.56
N LEU A 75 25.94 -2.35 -9.11
CA LEU A 75 24.83 -1.47 -8.73
C LEU A 75 23.86 -1.19 -9.90
N SER A 76 24.39 -0.94 -11.10
CA SER A 76 23.56 -0.68 -12.29
C SER A 76 22.68 -1.90 -12.62
N THR A 77 23.25 -3.10 -12.57
CA THR A 77 22.51 -4.34 -12.85
C THR A 77 21.46 -4.63 -11.77
N LEU A 78 21.80 -4.47 -10.49
CA LEU A 78 20.84 -4.61 -9.38
C LEU A 78 19.66 -3.64 -9.49
N THR A 79 19.94 -2.37 -9.77
CA THR A 79 18.90 -1.33 -9.87
C THR A 79 17.99 -1.56 -11.07
N GLU A 80 18.53 -2.00 -12.20
CA GLU A 80 17.74 -2.37 -13.38
C GLU A 80 16.82 -3.57 -13.10
N GLN A 81 17.36 -4.63 -12.51
CA GLN A 81 16.57 -5.81 -12.12
C GLN A 81 15.45 -5.45 -11.14
N ALA A 82 15.76 -4.62 -10.14
CA ALA A 82 14.77 -4.15 -9.18
C ALA A 82 13.66 -3.34 -9.86
N LYS A 83 14.02 -2.46 -10.81
CA LYS A 83 13.06 -1.65 -11.56
C LYS A 83 12.09 -2.52 -12.36
N ILE A 84 12.59 -3.55 -13.05
CA ILE A 84 11.75 -4.50 -13.80
C ILE A 84 10.75 -5.19 -12.86
N LYS A 85 11.23 -5.71 -11.72
CA LYS A 85 10.38 -6.38 -10.73
C LYS A 85 9.32 -5.47 -10.13
N ILE A 86 9.67 -4.22 -9.83
CA ILE A 86 8.73 -3.22 -9.33
C ILE A 86 7.62 -3.00 -10.35
N LEU A 87 7.94 -2.83 -11.63
CA LEU A 87 6.94 -2.62 -12.69
C LEU A 87 6.00 -3.83 -12.84
N GLU A 88 6.55 -5.04 -12.90
CA GLU A 88 5.75 -6.27 -12.93
C GLU A 88 4.79 -6.36 -11.74
N GLN A 89 5.28 -6.04 -10.55
CA GLN A 89 4.50 -6.16 -9.34
C GLN A 89 3.43 -5.06 -9.22
N GLN A 90 3.75 -3.84 -9.66
CA GLN A 90 2.78 -2.74 -9.77
C GLN A 90 1.63 -3.12 -10.71
N GLU A 91 1.94 -3.74 -11.85
CA GLU A 91 0.91 -4.20 -12.78
C GLU A 91 0.03 -5.29 -12.16
N LYS A 92 0.63 -6.29 -11.52
CA LYS A 92 -0.13 -7.34 -10.79
C LYS A 92 -1.03 -6.75 -9.72
N TYR A 93 -0.55 -5.78 -8.95
CA TYR A 93 -1.36 -5.10 -7.93
C TYR A 93 -2.50 -4.31 -8.55
N LYS A 94 -2.25 -3.60 -9.65
CA LYS A 94 -3.28 -2.88 -10.39
C LYS A 94 -4.36 -3.84 -10.91
N GLN A 95 -3.97 -4.93 -11.57
CA GLN A 95 -4.91 -5.93 -12.09
C GLN A 95 -5.77 -6.51 -10.97
N ARG A 96 -5.18 -6.92 -9.84
CA ARG A 96 -5.93 -7.45 -8.69
C ARG A 96 -6.90 -6.42 -8.10
N TYR A 97 -6.46 -5.16 -8.01
CA TYR A 97 -7.29 -4.07 -7.50
C TYR A 97 -8.47 -3.78 -8.44
N ASP A 98 -8.22 -3.73 -9.75
CA ASP A 98 -9.23 -3.41 -10.77
C ASP A 98 -10.23 -4.57 -10.99
N GLN A 99 -9.85 -5.84 -10.75
CA GLN A 99 -10.72 -7.02 -10.93
C GLN A 99 -12.07 -6.93 -10.20
N HIS A 100 -12.08 -6.38 -8.99
CA HIS A 100 -13.29 -6.31 -8.16
C HIS A 100 -13.91 -4.90 -8.17
N ARG A 101 -13.39 -4.00 -9.00
CA ARG A 101 -13.80 -2.60 -9.00
C ARG A 101 -14.93 -2.38 -10.00
N SER A 102 -16.13 -2.18 -9.47
CA SER A 102 -17.19 -1.58 -10.27
C SER A 102 -16.87 -0.10 -10.46
N ASN A 103 -16.87 0.39 -11.70
CA ASN A 103 -16.79 1.81 -12.02
C ASN A 103 -18.19 2.33 -12.37
N PRO A 104 -19.05 2.60 -11.36
CA PRO A 104 -20.36 3.17 -11.62
C PRO A 104 -20.21 4.57 -12.24
N ASN A 105 -20.85 4.76 -13.39
CA ASN A 105 -20.94 6.07 -14.03
C ASN A 105 -22.02 6.89 -13.33
N TYR A 106 -21.61 7.83 -12.48
CA TYR A 106 -22.54 8.74 -11.83
C TYR A 106 -22.82 9.97 -12.70
N THR A 107 -24.09 10.36 -12.72
CA THR A 107 -24.55 11.57 -13.43
C THR A 107 -24.83 12.72 -12.46
N ILE A 108 -24.67 13.96 -12.94
CA ILE A 108 -25.01 15.14 -12.15
C ILE A 108 -26.51 15.12 -11.87
N GLY A 109 -26.90 15.33 -10.62
CA GLY A 109 -28.28 15.29 -10.17
C GLY A 109 -28.75 13.94 -9.63
N GLU A 110 -27.96 12.88 -9.77
CA GLU A 110 -28.28 11.55 -9.22
C GLU A 110 -28.20 11.53 -7.68
N LEU A 111 -29.05 10.71 -7.07
CA LEU A 111 -29.07 10.52 -5.62
C LEU A 111 -28.17 9.35 -5.20
N VAL A 112 -27.22 9.64 -4.34
CA VAL A 112 -26.22 8.71 -3.83
C VAL A 112 -26.20 8.67 -2.30
N LEU A 113 -25.75 7.54 -1.77
CA LEU A 113 -25.42 7.34 -0.36
C LEU A 113 -23.91 7.33 -0.21
N ILE A 114 -23.40 7.89 0.88
CA ILE A 114 -21.97 7.90 1.20
C ILE A 114 -21.72 6.83 2.26
N LYS A 115 -20.74 5.95 2.03
CA LYS A 115 -20.33 4.94 3.02
C LYS A 115 -19.60 5.60 4.18
N ILE A 116 -19.99 5.27 5.40
CA ILE A 116 -19.32 5.75 6.61
C ILE A 116 -18.10 4.86 6.85
N LEU A 117 -16.90 5.44 6.82
CA LEU A 117 -15.64 4.70 6.97
C LEU A 117 -15.34 4.35 8.44
N ASN A 118 -15.70 5.25 9.36
CA ASN A 118 -15.42 5.12 10.79
C ASN A 118 -16.67 4.69 11.55
N MET A 119 -17.04 3.41 11.43
CA MET A 119 -18.13 2.87 12.25
C MET A 119 -17.64 2.60 13.67
N ARG A 120 -18.37 3.08 14.67
CA ARG A 120 -18.04 2.84 16.09
C ARG A 120 -18.67 1.54 16.59
N ASN A 121 -19.91 1.26 16.19
CA ASN A 121 -20.66 0.08 16.63
C ASN A 121 -21.16 -0.78 15.48
N LYS A 122 -21.40 -2.08 15.74
CA LYS A 122 -21.90 -3.06 14.76
C LYS A 122 -23.28 -2.70 14.19
N PHE A 123 -24.09 -1.96 14.95
CA PHE A 123 -25.45 -1.56 14.59
C PHE A 123 -25.57 -0.14 14.04
N ASP A 124 -24.45 0.60 13.93
CA ASP A 124 -24.48 1.94 13.34
C ASP A 124 -24.86 1.86 11.85
N ALA A 125 -25.49 2.93 11.36
CA ALA A 125 -25.80 3.06 9.95
C ALA A 125 -24.51 2.99 9.12
N ARG A 126 -24.46 2.08 8.15
CA ARG A 126 -23.28 1.92 7.26
C ARG A 126 -23.13 3.04 6.23
N TYR A 127 -24.17 3.84 6.04
CA TYR A 127 -24.23 4.86 5.01
C TYR A 127 -24.95 6.11 5.52
N GLU A 128 -24.47 7.25 5.07
CA GLU A 128 -25.03 8.57 5.30
C GLU A 128 -25.75 9.04 4.03
N GLY A 129 -26.82 9.82 4.19
CA GLY A 129 -27.56 10.42 3.08
C GLY A 129 -28.95 9.85 2.88
N PRO A 130 -29.75 10.49 2.00
CA PRO A 130 -29.40 10.74 0.61
C PRO A 130 -28.69 12.06 0.33
N PHE A 131 -27.70 12.00 -0.56
CA PHE A 131 -27.02 13.16 -1.14
C PHE A 131 -27.30 13.24 -2.64
N ARG A 132 -27.32 14.45 -3.20
CA ARG A 132 -27.42 14.70 -4.64
C ARG A 132 -26.06 15.12 -5.18
N ILE A 133 -25.67 14.61 -6.34
CA ILE A 133 -24.42 15.01 -7.00
C ILE A 133 -24.62 16.40 -7.64
N THR A 134 -23.86 17.38 -7.20
CA THR A 134 -23.95 18.76 -7.70
C THR A 134 -22.89 19.03 -8.77
N ARG A 135 -21.67 18.53 -8.57
CA ARG A 135 -20.55 18.76 -9.51
C ARG A 135 -19.64 17.56 -9.62
N LYS A 136 -19.14 17.29 -10.83
CA LYS A 136 -18.05 16.34 -11.10
C LYS A 136 -16.74 17.11 -11.20
N LEU A 137 -15.77 16.81 -10.32
CA LEU A 137 -14.45 17.44 -10.33
C LEU A 137 -13.45 16.64 -11.18
N SER A 138 -13.55 15.32 -11.10
CA SER A 138 -12.67 14.38 -11.81
C SER A 138 -13.47 13.11 -12.12
N THR A 139 -12.84 12.13 -12.79
CA THR A 139 -13.41 10.81 -13.04
C THR A 139 -13.85 10.12 -11.74
N LYS A 140 -13.11 10.34 -10.64
CA LYS A 140 -13.35 9.68 -9.34
C LYS A 140 -13.85 10.62 -8.24
N THR A 141 -13.91 11.94 -8.46
CA THR A 141 -14.16 12.90 -7.37
C THR A 141 -15.35 13.79 -7.71
N PHE A 142 -16.29 13.88 -6.77
CA PHE A 142 -17.55 14.56 -6.93
C PHE A 142 -17.87 15.42 -5.70
N ILE A 143 -18.60 16.51 -5.91
CA ILE A 143 -19.20 17.31 -4.85
C ILE A 143 -20.66 16.89 -4.72
N VAL A 144 -21.06 16.55 -3.50
CA VAL A 144 -22.40 16.07 -3.18
C VAL A 144 -23.03 16.96 -2.10
N GLN A 145 -24.34 17.17 -2.22
CA GLN A 145 -25.12 18.03 -1.34
C GLN A 145 -26.23 17.22 -0.67
N HIS A 146 -26.42 17.39 0.64
CA HIS A 146 -27.45 16.65 1.36
C HIS A 146 -28.85 17.14 0.98
N VAL A 147 -29.77 16.20 0.71
CA VAL A 147 -31.12 16.55 0.20
C VAL A 147 -31.94 17.37 1.19
N LYS A 148 -31.83 17.07 2.50
CA LYS A 148 -32.59 17.79 3.55
C LYS A 148 -31.87 19.02 4.10
N ILE A 149 -30.54 19.10 3.93
CA ILE A 149 -29.69 20.14 4.53
C ILE A 149 -28.83 20.70 3.41
N PRO A 150 -29.31 21.69 2.65
CA PRO A 150 -28.61 22.17 1.46
C PRO A 150 -27.25 22.80 1.79
N THR A 151 -27.02 23.26 3.01
CA THR A 151 -25.72 23.77 3.49
C THR A 151 -24.66 22.66 3.62
N LEU A 152 -25.08 21.40 3.78
CA LEU A 152 -24.16 20.28 3.95
C LEU A 152 -23.69 19.78 2.59
N MET A 153 -22.55 20.32 2.14
CA MET A 153 -21.83 19.83 0.97
C MET A 153 -20.56 19.07 1.38
N LYS A 154 -20.29 17.97 0.70
CA LYS A 154 -19.08 17.16 0.91
C LYS A 154 -18.40 16.89 -0.43
N GLN A 155 -17.07 16.90 -0.42
CA GLN A 155 -16.27 16.39 -1.52
C GLN A 155 -15.94 14.93 -1.24
N VAL A 156 -16.28 14.05 -2.17
CA VAL A 156 -16.26 12.60 -1.95
C VAL A 156 -15.75 11.87 -3.19
N THR A 157 -15.10 10.72 -2.98
CA THR A 157 -14.64 9.84 -4.05
C THR A 157 -15.69 8.80 -4.42
N SER A 158 -15.69 8.36 -5.69
CA SER A 158 -16.60 7.33 -6.22
C SER A 158 -16.59 6.04 -5.41
N ASP A 159 -15.45 5.70 -4.81
CA ASP A 159 -15.21 4.42 -4.14
C ASP A 159 -15.99 4.29 -2.80
N ILE A 160 -16.46 5.43 -2.27
CA ILE A 160 -17.33 5.46 -1.08
C ILE A 160 -18.76 5.90 -1.41
N MET A 161 -19.10 6.08 -2.68
CA MET A 161 -20.46 6.39 -3.13
C MET A 161 -21.19 5.11 -3.54
N VAL A 162 -22.51 5.11 -3.32
CA VAL A 162 -23.41 4.05 -3.81
C VAL A 162 -24.69 4.68 -4.33
N SER A 163 -25.11 4.32 -5.55
CA SER A 163 -26.38 4.79 -6.10
C SER A 163 -27.57 4.19 -5.35
N ILE A 164 -28.59 5.00 -5.06
CA ILE A 164 -29.78 4.55 -4.33
C ILE A 164 -30.58 3.51 -5.13
N THR A 165 -30.60 3.62 -6.45
CA THR A 165 -31.32 2.71 -7.35
C THR A 165 -30.69 1.31 -7.34
N GLN A 166 -29.37 1.23 -7.40
CA GLN A 166 -28.63 -0.04 -7.38
C GLN A 166 -28.84 -0.81 -6.07
N ARG A 167 -29.02 -0.11 -4.94
CA ARG A 167 -29.22 -0.76 -3.63
C ARG A 167 -30.63 -1.34 -3.45
N ARG A 168 -31.66 -0.74 -4.05
CA ARG A 168 -33.04 -1.26 -3.94
C ARG A 168 -33.17 -2.67 -4.53
N ASN A 169 -32.46 -2.95 -5.62
CA ASN A 169 -32.46 -4.28 -6.27
C ASN A 169 -31.70 -5.36 -5.49
N ILE A 170 -30.80 -5.01 -4.58
CA ILE A 170 -30.03 -5.99 -3.78
C ILE A 170 -30.82 -6.48 -2.56
N LYS A 171 -31.84 -5.72 -2.11
CA LYS A 171 -32.69 -6.09 -0.97
C LYS A 171 -33.97 -6.85 -1.35
N SER A 172 -34.24 -7.09 -2.64
CA SER A 172 -35.45 -7.79 -3.11
C SER A 172 -35.19 -9.24 -3.55
N LYS A 173 -34.06 -9.82 -3.16
CA LYS A 173 -33.74 -11.25 -3.22
C LYS A 173 -33.41 -11.72 -1.81
#